data_AF-U9SYM4-F1
#
_entry.id   AF-U9SYM4-F1
#
_cell.length_a   1.000
_cell.length_b   1.000
_cell.length_c   1.000
_cell.angle_alpha   90.00
_cell.angle_beta   90.00
_cell.angle_gamma   90.00
#
_symmetry.space_group_name_H-M   'P 1'
#
loop_
_entity.id
_entity.type
_entity.pdbx_description
1 polymer ?
#
loop_
_entity_poly.entity_id
_entity_poly.type
_entity_poly.pdbx_seq_one_letter_code
_entity_poly.pdbx_strand_id
1 'polypeptide(L)'
;FLYISVNCNEKAVKEAYHILCSKCATDKKVCAKCQESAEIVSRSVSNNKSDKELLKEQQEREKVLESLPERKRRTYLRQLERGKAPPLSLVQDLDELDDFSDESDESDKN
;
A
#
# COMPACT_ATOMS: atom_id res chain seq x y z
N PHE A 1 11.58 22.11 -3.09
CA PHE A 1 12.48 22.68 -2.07
C PHE A 1 13.07 21.54 -1.27
N LEU A 2 14.39 21.55 -1.03
CA LEU A 2 15.07 20.53 -0.22
C LEU A 2 15.65 21.19 1.03
N TYR A 3 15.57 20.50 2.18
CA TYR A 3 16.09 20.96 3.46
C TYR A 3 17.50 20.39 3.73
N ILE A 4 18.28 21.12 4.52
CA ILE A 4 19.63 20.73 4.92
C ILE A 4 19.53 19.66 6.03
N SER A 5 20.17 18.52 5.81
CA SER A 5 20.29 17.45 6.81
C SER A 5 21.33 17.80 7.86
N VAL A 6 21.01 17.64 9.15
CA VAL A 6 21.91 17.99 10.27
C VAL A 6 23.16 17.11 10.31
N ASN A 7 23.12 15.92 9.71
CA ASN A 7 24.26 14.98 9.76
C ASN A 7 25.25 15.15 8.61
N CYS A 8 24.77 15.36 7.38
CA CYS A 8 25.63 15.47 6.20
C CYS A 8 25.77 16.90 5.68
N ASN A 9 25.02 17.86 6.21
CA ASN A 9 24.96 19.26 5.76
C ASN A 9 24.57 19.43 4.27
N GLU A 10 24.04 18.39 3.65
CA GLU A 10 23.55 18.43 2.28
C GLU A 10 22.05 18.73 2.23
N LYS A 11 21.62 19.40 1.15
CA LYS A 11 20.20 19.63 0.84
C LYS A 11 19.54 18.36 0.30
N ALA A 12 19.44 17.33 1.14
CA ALA A 12 18.96 15.99 0.75
C ALA A 12 17.59 15.63 1.34
N VAL A 13 17.03 16.46 2.22
CA VAL A 13 15.76 16.19 2.89
C VAL A 13 14.59 16.71 2.04
N LYS A 14 13.67 15.81 1.67
CA LYS A 14 12.51 16.14 0.81
C LYS A 14 11.29 16.58 1.61
N GLU A 15 11.12 16.05 2.81
CA GLU A 15 9.93 16.28 3.64
C GLU A 15 10.21 17.36 4.68
N ALA A 16 9.24 18.24 4.89
CA ALA A 16 9.29 19.19 6.00
C ALA A 16 9.32 18.40 7.33
N TYR A 17 9.99 18.95 8.34
CA TYR A 17 10.16 18.36 9.68
C TYR A 17 11.10 17.15 9.80
N HIS A 18 11.67 16.66 8.70
CA HIS A 18 12.78 15.72 8.76
C HIS A 18 14.09 16.45 9.07
N ILE A 19 14.78 16.00 10.11
CA ILE A 19 16.08 16.53 10.55
C ILE A 19 17.24 15.79 9.88
N LEU A 20 17.01 14.55 9.44
CA LEU A 20 17.99 13.69 8.79
C LEU A 20 17.56 13.32 7.38
N CYS A 21 18.55 13.19 6.50
CA CYS A 21 18.35 12.60 5.19
C CYS A 21 17.98 11.10 5.30
N SER A 22 17.23 10.55 4.34
CA SER A 22 16.85 9.13 4.37
C SER A 22 18.06 8.19 4.46
N LYS A 23 19.17 8.51 3.78
CA LYS A 23 20.44 7.77 3.86
C LYS A 23 21.01 7.79 5.28
N CYS A 24 21.06 8.99 5.86
CA CYS A 24 21.57 9.25 7.21
C CYS A 24 20.74 8.50 8.27
N ALA A 25 19.42 8.45 8.09
CA ALA A 25 18.49 7.75 8.97
C ALA A 25 18.66 6.22 8.87
N THR A 26 18.85 5.67 7.67
CA THR A 26 19.10 4.24 7.48
C THR A 26 20.46 3.81 8.02
N ASP A 27 21.51 4.60 7.81
CA ASP A 27 22.87 4.28 8.25
C ASP A 27 22.96 4.23 9.78
N LYS A 28 22.28 5.17 10.45
CA LYS A 28 22.24 5.26 11.92
C LYS A 28 21.12 4.44 12.56
N LYS A 29 20.22 3.86 11.76
CA LYS A 29 19.00 3.18 12.21
C LYS A 29 18.16 4.02 13.19
N VAL A 30 17.98 5.29 12.87
CA VAL A 30 17.15 6.24 13.65
C VAL A 30 16.05 6.86 12.80
N CYS A 31 14.97 7.28 13.44
CA CYS A 31 13.89 7.99 12.76
C CYS A 31 14.38 9.33 12.16
N ALA A 32 14.03 9.61 10.91
CA ALA A 32 14.42 10.84 10.21
C ALA A 32 13.81 12.12 10.80
N LYS A 33 12.77 12.00 11.65
CA LYS A 33 12.05 13.11 12.28
C LYS A 33 12.49 13.39 13.73
N CYS A 34 12.59 12.35 14.56
CA CYS A 34 12.85 12.48 16.00
C CYS A 34 14.21 11.97 16.47
N GLN A 35 15.03 11.38 15.58
CA GLN A 35 16.34 10.78 15.91
C GLN A 35 16.27 9.63 16.94
N GLU A 36 15.08 9.15 17.27
CA GLU A 36 14.92 8.00 18.16
C GLU A 36 15.30 6.71 17.43
N SER A 37 16.08 5.87 18.11
CA SER A 37 16.41 4.50 17.70
C SER A 37 15.33 3.53 18.20
N ALA A 38 14.08 3.75 17.82
CA ALA A 38 13.11 2.67 17.87
C ALA A 38 13.56 1.63 16.84
N GLU A 39 13.54 0.35 17.20
CA GLU A 39 13.88 -0.77 16.32
C GLU A 39 13.22 -0.56 14.96
N ILE A 40 13.99 -0.06 13.97
CA ILE A 40 13.48 0.18 12.63
C ILE A 40 13.32 -1.20 12.03
N VAL A 41 12.16 -1.80 12.27
CA VAL A 41 11.73 -3.03 11.61
C VAL A 41 11.76 -2.70 10.13
N SER A 42 12.83 -3.13 9.46
CA SER A 42 12.92 -3.02 8.03
C SER A 42 11.68 -3.71 7.47
N ARG A 43 10.87 -2.95 6.74
CA ARG A 43 9.66 -3.48 6.08
C ARG A 43 9.95 -4.68 5.18
N SER A 44 11.23 -4.92 4.87
CA SER A 44 11.74 -6.10 4.16
C SER A 44 11.57 -7.42 4.91
N VAL A 45 11.40 -7.44 6.23
CA VAL A 45 11.15 -8.69 6.96
C VAL A 45 9.71 -9.21 6.73
N SER A 46 8.77 -8.34 6.39
CA SER A 46 7.37 -8.74 6.13
C SER A 46 7.17 -9.43 4.78
N ASN A 47 8.18 -9.45 3.90
CA ASN A 47 8.07 -10.06 2.57
C ASN A 47 8.65 -11.48 2.49
N ASN A 48 9.21 -12.03 3.57
CA ASN A 48 9.58 -13.44 3.66
C ASN A 48 8.40 -14.27 4.19
N LYS A 49 7.20 -14.09 3.62
CA LYS A 49 6.14 -15.09 3.83
C LYS A 49 6.63 -16.39 3.21
N SER A 50 6.70 -17.44 4.01
CA SER A 50 7.09 -18.75 3.49
C SER A 50 6.11 -19.18 2.38
N ASP A 51 6.55 -19.97 1.41
CA ASP A 51 5.68 -20.45 0.32
C ASP A 51 4.38 -21.10 0.86
N LYS A 52 4.47 -21.76 2.01
CA LYS A 52 3.33 -22.36 2.72
C LYS A 52 2.33 -21.31 3.20
N GLU A 53 2.81 -20.19 3.70
CA GLU A 53 1.98 -19.09 4.18
C GLU A 53 1.29 -18.37 3.01
N LEU A 54 2.00 -18.18 1.89
CA LEU A 54 1.42 -17.64 0.66
C LEU A 54 0.32 -18.54 0.08
N LEU A 55 0.53 -19.86 0.09
CA LEU A 55 -0.48 -20.83 -0.34
C LEU A 55 -1.70 -20.80 0.58
N LYS A 56 -1.49 -20.73 1.90
CA LYS A 56 -2.58 -20.66 2.87
C LYS A 56 -3.40 -19.38 2.69
N GLU A 57 -2.74 -18.25 2.51
CA GLU A 57 -3.40 -16.96 2.25
C GLU A 57 -4.21 -17.00 0.95
N GLN A 58 -3.68 -17.60 -0.13
CA GLN A 58 -4.42 -17.79 -1.38
C GLN A 58 -5.68 -18.64 -1.17
N GLN A 59 -5.57 -19.78 -0.47
CA GLN A 59 -6.71 -20.63 -0.16
C GLN A 59 -7.76 -19.91 0.70
N GLU A 60 -7.33 -19.08 1.67
CA GLU A 60 -8.23 -18.28 2.48
C GLU A 60 -8.97 -17.23 1.64
N ARG A 61 -8.27 -16.58 0.69
CA ARG A 61 -8.88 -15.63 -0.25
C ARG A 61 -9.91 -16.31 -1.16
N GLU A 62 -9.59 -17.49 -1.70
CA GLU A 62 -10.49 -18.27 -2.54
C GLU A 62 -11.76 -18.69 -1.78
N LYS A 63 -11.62 -19.18 -0.54
CA LYS A 63 -12.77 -19.52 0.31
C LYS A 63 -13.67 -18.34 0.59
N VAL A 64 -13.10 -17.15 0.82
CA VAL A 64 -13.88 -15.92 0.99
C VAL A 64 -14.65 -15.62 -0.29
N LEU A 65 -14.01 -15.68 -1.46
CA LEU A 65 -14.65 -15.47 -2.75
C LEU A 65 -15.78 -16.48 -3.04
N GLU A 66 -15.60 -17.75 -2.66
CA GLU A 66 -16.62 -18.80 -2.81
C GLU A 66 -17.80 -18.61 -1.85
N SER A 67 -17.55 -18.06 -0.65
CA SER A 67 -18.61 -17.77 0.32
C SER A 67 -19.47 -16.55 -0.05
N LEU A 68 -19.02 -15.72 -1.00
CA LEU A 68 -19.75 -14.55 -1.45
C LEU A 68 -20.92 -14.94 -2.38
N PRO A 69 -22.05 -14.20 -2.33
CA PRO A 69 -23.10 -14.30 -3.33
C PRO A 69 -22.56 -14.04 -4.74
N GLU A 70 -23.08 -14.75 -5.74
CA GLU A 70 -22.60 -14.67 -7.13
C GLU A 70 -22.56 -13.24 -7.69
N ARG A 71 -23.52 -12.38 -7.30
CA ARG A 71 -23.52 -10.95 -7.65
C ARG A 71 -22.23 -10.26 -7.17
N LYS A 72 -21.88 -10.41 -5.89
CA LYS A 72 -20.69 -9.80 -5.29
C LYS A 72 -19.41 -10.38 -5.87
N ARG A 73 -19.38 -11.71 -6.08
CA ARG A 73 -18.25 -12.40 -6.71
C ARG A 73 -17.95 -11.86 -8.12
N ARG A 74 -18.98 -11.72 -8.95
CA ARG A 74 -18.86 -11.18 -10.32
C ARG A 74 -18.41 -9.72 -10.34
N THR A 75 -18.97 -8.88 -9.47
CA THR A 75 -18.57 -7.47 -9.35
C THR A 75 -17.10 -7.35 -8.95
N TYR A 76 -16.67 -8.13 -7.96
CA TYR A 76 -15.27 -8.15 -7.52
C TYR A 76 -14.32 -8.57 -8.64
N LEU A 77 -14.62 -9.66 -9.36
CA LEU A 77 -13.79 -10.13 -10.48
C LEU A 77 -13.67 -9.09 -11.59
N ARG A 78 -14.78 -8.41 -11.94
CA ARG A 78 -14.77 -7.32 -12.92
C ARG A 78 -13.91 -6.13 -12.48
N GLN A 79 -13.97 -5.76 -11.19
CA GLN A 79 -13.12 -4.69 -10.66
C GLN A 79 -11.64 -5.09 -10.63
N LEU A 80 -11.35 -6.39 -10.42
CA LEU A 80 -10.00 -6.94 -10.43
C LEU A 80 -9.39 -6.84 -11.84
N GLU A 81 -10.16 -7.17 -12.88
CA GLU A 81 -9.76 -6.97 -14.28
C GLU A 81 -9.45 -5.49 -14.60
N ARG A 82 -10.13 -4.56 -13.92
CA ARG A 82 -9.94 -3.12 -14.06
C ARG A 82 -8.81 -2.54 -13.19
N GLY A 83 -8.20 -3.36 -12.33
CA GLY A 83 -7.19 -2.91 -11.36
C GLY A 83 -7.76 -2.04 -10.22
N LYS A 84 -9.08 -2.03 -10.01
CA LYS A 84 -9.78 -1.24 -8.98
C LYS A 84 -10.38 -2.09 -7.87
N ALA A 85 -10.06 -3.38 -7.79
CA ALA A 85 -10.62 -4.27 -6.78
C ALA A 85 -10.23 -3.83 -5.36
N PRO A 86 -11.20 -3.59 -4.46
CA PRO A 86 -10.91 -3.31 -3.06
C PRO A 86 -10.35 -4.56 -2.36
N PRO A 87 -9.72 -4.41 -1.19
CA PRO A 87 -9.34 -5.55 -0.35
C PRO A 87 -10.53 -6.48 -0.05
N LEU A 88 -10.29 -7.80 -0.02
CA LEU A 88 -11.29 -8.82 0.34
C LEU A 88 -11.84 -8.71 1.78
N SER A 89 -11.33 -7.80 2.61
CA SER A 89 -11.95 -7.46 3.88
C SER A 89 -13.13 -6.49 3.75
N LEU A 90 -13.24 -5.79 2.61
CA LEU A 90 -14.23 -4.74 2.34
C LEU A 90 -15.30 -5.18 1.32
N VAL A 91 -15.29 -6.45 0.89
CA VAL A 91 -16.29 -7.02 -0.05
C VAL A 91 -17.71 -7.03 0.51
N GLN A 92 -17.89 -6.91 1.83
CA GLN A 92 -19.22 -6.82 2.43
C GLN A 92 -19.92 -5.50 2.05
N ASP A 93 -19.15 -4.42 1.93
CA ASP A 93 -19.62 -3.05 1.64
C ASP A 93 -19.65 -2.73 0.13
N LEU A 94 -19.41 -3.74 -0.73
CA LEU A 94 -19.38 -3.58 -2.20
C LEU A 94 -20.69 -3.06 -2.80
N ASP A 95 -21.81 -3.16 -2.09
CA ASP A 95 -23.13 -2.75 -2.57
C ASP A 95 -23.21 -1.22 -2.78
N GLU A 96 -22.31 -0.43 -2.18
CA GLU A 96 -22.26 1.04 -2.33
C GLU A 96 -21.32 1.50 -3.48
N LEU A 97 -20.52 0.61 -4.07
CA LEU A 97 -19.55 0.97 -5.13
C LEU A 97 -20.14 0.88 -6.56
N ASP A 98 -21.42 0.51 -6.69
CA ASP A 98 -22.14 0.41 -7.97
C ASP A 98 -22.64 1.79 -8.48
N ASP A 99 -22.47 2.88 -7.70
CA ASP A 99 -23.07 4.21 -7.98
C ASP A 99 -22.09 5.28 -8.51
N PHE A 100 -20.84 4.94 -8.85
CA PHE A 100 -19.85 5.93 -9.35
C PHE A 100 -19.17 5.53 -10.66
N SER A 101 -19.93 4.98 -11.60
CA SER A 101 -19.45 4.66 -12.95
C SER A 101 -20.31 5.30 -14.04
N ASP A 102 -20.72 6.56 -13.83
CA ASP A 102 -21.02 7.51 -14.90
C ASP A 102 -20.05 8.70 -14.87
N GLU A 103 -18.76 8.42 -14.65
CA GLU A 103 -17.71 9.37 -15.03
C GLU A 103 -17.27 8.97 -16.44
N SER A 104 -17.91 9.62 -17.40
CA SER A 104 -17.58 9.55 -18.82
C SER A 104 -16.07 9.77 -18.99
N ASP A 105 -15.39 8.80 -19.62
CA ASP A 105 -14.03 8.97 -20.16
C ASP A 105 -14.08 10.11 -21.21
N GLU A 106 -13.88 11.34 -20.75
CA GLU A 106 -13.50 12.50 -21.55
C GLU A 106 -12.09 12.91 -21.12
N SER A 107 -11.11 12.52 -21.93
CA SER A 107 -9.78 13.13 -22.19
C SER A 107 -8.77 12.01 -22.50
N ASP A 108 -7.87 12.09 -23.47
CA ASP A 108 -7.61 13.06 -24.52
C ASP A 108 -6.70 12.36 -25.55
N LYS A 109 -6.66 12.94 -26.75
CA LYS A 109 -5.86 12.57 -27.93
C LYS A 109 -4.43 12.06 -27.64
N ASN A 110 -4.01 11.03 -28.37
CA ASN A 110 -2.74 11.06 -29.12
C ASN A 110 -2.78 10.15 -30.34
#